data_AF-A0A1N6V422-F1
#
_entry.id   AF-A0A1N6V422-F1
#
_cell.length_a   1.000
_cell.length_b   1.000
_cell.length_c   1.000
_cell.angle_alpha   90.00
_cell.angle_beta   90.00
_cell.angle_gamma   90.00
#
_symmetry.space_group_name_H-M   'P 1'
#
loop_
_entity.id
_entity.type
_entity.pdbx_description
1 polymer ?
#
loop_
_entity_poly.entity_id
_entity_poly.type
_entity_poly.pdbx_seq_one_letter_code
_entity_poly.pdbx_strand_id
1 'polypeptide(L)'
;MSLLFNDFKSWEKHCAETGEPLYQPVLEYEVEQKGRTEDFIWENIAKAYEVMKDAVQTGLTEDMTSRSGMVNNSAKKVAKSPVTVLSPEFQMLVSRALGAKEVNSCMGRVVAAPTAGASGILPGTLTTLQELHGLEDRKIHEGLLVAAGIALIIEQNASLAGAVGGCQAETGSAAAMAAGAIVYCLGGNVEQVFTAVAITIQCMLGLVCDPVAGLVEVPCIVRNASAAAIAYSSSQLAIAGVNAVIPVDQCVAALGEVGESMERKYKETALGGLANTPRAREIEKFVLVQDVEILPDEDENSEGV
;
A
#
# COMPACT_ATOMS: atom_id res chain seq x y z
N MET A 1 5.21 -15.91 -18.35
CA MET A 1 4.24 -15.69 -17.26
C MET A 1 3.64 -17.04 -16.91
N SER A 2 3.84 -17.50 -15.67
CA SER A 2 3.12 -18.65 -15.15
C SER A 2 1.62 -18.35 -15.19
N LEU A 3 0.82 -19.27 -15.74
CA LEU A 3 -0.65 -19.13 -15.78
C LEU A 3 -1.27 -19.03 -14.37
N LEU A 4 -0.50 -19.37 -13.34
CA LEU A 4 -0.94 -19.42 -11.95
C LEU A 4 -1.36 -18.04 -11.38
N PHE A 5 -0.67 -16.98 -11.77
CA PHE A 5 -0.91 -15.62 -11.25
C PHE A 5 -1.71 -14.75 -12.22
N ASN A 6 -2.51 -15.38 -13.07
CA ASN A 6 -3.49 -14.69 -13.90
C ASN A 6 -4.79 -14.42 -13.15
N ASP A 7 -5.19 -15.31 -12.24
CA ASP A 7 -6.43 -15.19 -11.46
C ASP A 7 -6.31 -15.96 -10.14
N PHE A 8 -7.10 -15.57 -9.15
CA PHE A 8 -7.14 -16.20 -7.84
C PHE A 8 -7.66 -17.63 -7.93
N LYS A 9 -8.61 -17.91 -8.82
CA LYS A 9 -9.17 -19.25 -9.02
C LYS A 9 -8.10 -20.29 -9.42
N SER A 10 -7.16 -19.93 -10.28
CA SER A 10 -6.05 -20.80 -10.71
C SER A 10 -5.07 -21.02 -9.56
N TRP A 11 -4.80 -19.98 -8.76
CA TRP A 11 -3.98 -20.09 -7.56
C TRP A 11 -4.60 -20.99 -6.49
N GLU A 12 -5.90 -20.83 -6.22
CA GLU A 12 -6.66 -21.71 -5.31
C GLU A 12 -6.60 -23.17 -5.78
N LYS A 13 -6.91 -23.40 -7.06
CA LYS A 13 -6.93 -24.74 -7.65
C LYS A 13 -5.58 -25.44 -7.50
N HIS A 14 -4.49 -24.72 -7.78
CA HIS A 14 -3.14 -25.27 -7.65
C HIS A 14 -2.84 -25.67 -6.20
N CYS A 15 -3.10 -24.80 -5.22
CA CYS A 15 -2.87 -25.13 -3.82
C CYS A 15 -3.75 -26.29 -3.34
N ALA A 16 -4.97 -26.40 -3.86
CA ALA A 16 -5.86 -27.53 -3.57
C ALA A 16 -5.35 -28.86 -4.16
N GLU A 17 -4.70 -28.82 -5.34
CA GLU A 17 -4.15 -30.00 -6.01
C GLU A 17 -2.80 -30.45 -5.42
N THR A 18 -1.92 -29.51 -5.04
CA THR A 18 -0.58 -29.82 -4.48
C THR A 18 -0.57 -29.97 -2.96
N GLY A 19 -1.51 -29.34 -2.26
CA GLY A 19 -1.52 -29.24 -0.79
C GLY A 19 -0.50 -28.26 -0.23
N GLU A 20 0.13 -27.45 -1.08
CA GLU A 20 1.14 -26.47 -0.68
C GLU A 20 0.52 -25.20 -0.07
N PRO A 21 1.24 -24.52 0.83
CA PRO A 21 0.79 -23.24 1.37
C PRO A 21 0.83 -22.13 0.30
N LEU A 22 -0.03 -21.12 0.43
CA LEU A 22 -0.18 -20.04 -0.56
C LEU A 22 1.13 -19.34 -0.97
N TYR A 23 2.09 -19.18 -0.06
CA TYR A 23 3.36 -18.51 -0.40
C TYR A 23 4.26 -19.34 -1.32
N GLN A 24 4.14 -20.68 -1.31
CA GLN A 24 5.09 -21.58 -1.95
C GLN A 24 5.11 -21.41 -3.48
N PRO A 25 3.96 -21.35 -4.17
CA PRO A 25 3.98 -21.11 -5.61
C PRO A 25 4.47 -19.69 -5.98
N VAL A 26 4.32 -18.72 -5.09
CA VAL A 26 4.84 -17.34 -5.30
C VAL A 26 6.36 -17.34 -5.21
N LEU A 27 6.91 -18.09 -4.24
CA LEU A 27 8.34 -18.28 -4.08
C LEU A 27 8.95 -18.97 -5.31
N GLU A 28 8.33 -20.03 -5.80
CA GLU A 28 8.77 -20.76 -6.98
C GLU A 28 8.74 -19.89 -8.24
N TYR A 29 7.68 -19.10 -8.39
CA TYR A 29 7.60 -18.11 -9.45
C TYR A 29 8.72 -17.08 -9.37
N GLU A 30 9.02 -16.56 -8.19
CA GLU A 30 10.13 -15.61 -7.99
C GLU A 30 11.50 -16.24 -8.29
N VAL A 31 11.72 -17.50 -7.90
CA VAL A 31 12.93 -18.28 -8.23
C VAL A 31 13.08 -18.38 -9.75
N GLU A 32 12.03 -18.80 -10.45
CA GLU A 32 12.04 -19.00 -11.89
C GLU A 32 12.19 -17.67 -12.66
N GLN A 33 11.38 -16.67 -12.34
CA GLN A 33 11.37 -15.39 -13.06
C GLN A 33 12.67 -14.60 -12.88
N LYS A 34 13.25 -14.60 -11.67
CA LYS A 34 14.48 -13.84 -11.40
C LYS A 34 15.76 -14.64 -11.62
N GLY A 35 15.66 -15.96 -11.82
CA GLY A 35 16.81 -16.85 -11.87
C GLY A 35 17.66 -16.78 -10.60
N ARG A 36 17.00 -16.70 -9.43
CA ARG A 36 17.65 -16.55 -8.11
C ARG A 36 17.37 -17.75 -7.24
N THR A 37 18.22 -17.96 -6.24
CA THR A 37 18.01 -19.02 -5.25
C THR A 37 16.90 -18.64 -4.27
N GLU A 38 16.27 -19.65 -3.69
CA GLU A 38 15.30 -19.47 -2.62
C GLU A 38 15.89 -18.68 -1.43
N ASP A 39 17.11 -19.02 -1.00
CA ASP A 39 17.80 -18.30 0.09
C ASP A 39 17.93 -16.80 -0.20
N PHE A 40 18.25 -16.44 -1.45
CA PHE A 40 18.36 -15.04 -1.84
C PHE A 40 17.02 -14.32 -1.73
N ILE A 41 15.91 -14.98 -2.08
CA ILE A 41 14.57 -14.39 -1.98
C ILE A 41 14.21 -14.17 -0.51
N TRP A 42 14.43 -15.17 0.34
CA TRP A 42 14.16 -15.04 1.79
C TRP A 42 14.99 -13.95 2.44
N GLU A 43 16.28 -13.84 2.11
CA GLU A 43 17.12 -12.75 2.60
C GLU A 43 16.59 -11.37 2.19
N ASN A 44 16.11 -11.22 0.96
CA ASN A 44 15.61 -9.93 0.48
C ASN A 44 14.24 -9.59 1.07
N ILE A 45 13.36 -10.57 1.30
CA ILE A 45 12.10 -10.36 2.02
C ILE A 45 12.39 -9.92 3.46
N ALA A 46 13.34 -10.59 4.14
CA ALA A 46 13.76 -10.20 5.48
C ALA A 46 14.29 -8.76 5.50
N LYS A 47 15.19 -8.41 4.57
CA LYS A 47 15.70 -7.02 4.44
C LYS A 47 14.57 -6.02 4.17
N ALA A 48 13.61 -6.34 3.32
CA ALA A 48 12.47 -5.48 3.04
C ALA A 48 11.60 -5.28 4.29
N TYR A 49 11.36 -6.35 5.06
CA TYR A 49 10.59 -6.26 6.29
C TYR A 49 11.31 -5.47 7.40
N GLU A 50 12.63 -5.61 7.51
CA GLU A 50 13.43 -4.74 8.39
C GLU A 50 13.29 -3.26 8.00
N VAL A 51 13.39 -2.92 6.71
CA VAL A 51 13.17 -1.53 6.25
C VAL A 51 11.74 -1.05 6.54
N MET A 52 10.75 -1.92 6.45
CA MET A 52 9.37 -1.61 6.84
C MET A 52 9.26 -1.29 8.34
N LYS A 53 9.89 -2.08 9.22
CA LYS A 53 9.94 -1.83 10.66
C LYS A 53 10.71 -0.54 10.98
N ASP A 54 11.84 -0.31 10.31
CA ASP A 54 12.62 0.92 10.43
C ASP A 54 11.79 2.15 10.09
N ALA A 55 10.99 2.11 9.01
CA ALA A 55 10.13 3.22 8.61
C ALA A 55 9.06 3.52 9.66
N VAL A 56 8.45 2.49 10.26
CA VAL A 56 7.51 2.66 11.39
C VAL A 56 8.22 3.32 12.57
N GLN A 57 9.37 2.79 12.98
CA GLN A 57 10.13 3.29 14.12
C GLN A 57 10.56 4.75 13.91
N THR A 58 11.10 5.05 12.73
CA THR A 58 11.53 6.40 12.33
C THR A 58 10.37 7.38 12.40
N GLY A 59 9.21 7.05 11.82
CA GLY A 59 8.04 7.92 11.85
C GLY A 59 7.48 8.19 13.25
N LEU A 60 7.72 7.29 14.20
CA LEU A 60 7.29 7.43 15.59
C LEU A 60 8.30 8.15 16.50
N THR A 61 9.56 8.27 16.08
CA THR A 61 10.64 8.78 16.93
C THR A 61 11.27 10.06 16.41
N GLU A 62 11.56 10.13 15.11
CA GLU A 62 12.22 11.27 14.47
C GLU A 62 11.23 12.39 14.11
N ASP A 63 11.73 13.59 13.80
CA ASP A 63 10.89 14.71 13.37
C ASP A 63 10.35 14.52 11.95
N MET A 64 9.02 14.37 11.83
CA MET A 64 8.30 14.20 10.58
C MET A 64 7.60 15.49 10.20
N THR A 65 8.40 16.47 9.76
CA THR A 65 7.90 17.74 9.20
C THR A 65 8.28 17.81 7.72
N SER A 66 7.29 17.79 6.83
CA SER A 66 7.56 17.85 5.38
C SER A 66 7.95 19.27 4.95
N ARG A 67 8.63 19.37 3.80
CA ARG A 67 9.00 20.68 3.21
C ARG A 67 7.78 21.54 2.88
N SER A 68 6.64 20.92 2.56
CA SER A 68 5.39 21.63 2.29
C SER A 68 4.74 22.21 3.56
N GLY A 69 5.12 21.70 4.74
CA GLY A 69 4.50 22.01 6.02
C GLY A 69 3.14 21.32 6.27
N MET A 70 2.63 20.50 5.32
CA MET A 70 1.37 19.77 5.50
C MET A 70 1.52 18.56 6.42
N VAL A 71 2.72 17.96 6.46
CA VAL A 71 3.05 16.89 7.41
C VAL A 71 3.66 17.50 8.65
N ASN A 72 3.12 17.15 9.80
CA ASN A 72 3.63 17.60 11.10
C ASN A 72 3.32 16.57 12.16
N ASN A 73 4.14 15.51 12.19
CA ASN A 73 4.22 14.57 13.30
C ASN A 73 2.86 13.94 13.68
N SER A 74 2.01 13.64 12.70
CA SER A 74 0.64 13.15 12.90
C SER A 74 0.64 11.78 13.57
N ALA A 75 1.58 10.91 13.18
CA ALA A 75 1.76 9.61 13.81
C ALA A 75 1.98 9.72 15.32
N LYS A 76 2.89 10.62 15.73
CA LYS A 76 3.20 10.90 17.14
C LYS A 76 2.04 11.55 17.88
N LYS A 77 1.24 12.39 17.22
CA LYS A 77 0.00 12.96 17.80
C LYS A 77 -1.01 11.86 18.12
N VAL A 78 -1.19 10.88 17.23
CA VAL A 78 -2.06 9.73 17.47
C VAL A 78 -1.49 8.83 18.57
N ALA A 79 -0.20 8.50 18.55
CA ALA A 79 0.44 7.66 19.56
C ALA A 79 0.29 8.23 20.98
N LYS A 80 0.44 9.55 21.11
CA LYS A 80 0.37 10.28 22.40
C LYS A 80 -1.04 10.68 22.80
N SER A 81 -2.06 10.34 22.00
CA SER A 81 -3.45 10.62 22.36
C SER A 81 -3.78 9.95 23.70
N PRO A 82 -4.31 10.68 24.69
CA PRO A 82 -4.76 10.07 25.95
C PRO A 82 -6.08 9.32 25.81
N VAL A 83 -6.77 9.48 24.67
CA VAL A 83 -8.07 8.87 24.39
C VAL A 83 -7.92 7.88 23.24
N THR A 84 -8.20 6.61 23.53
CA THR A 84 -8.33 5.54 22.53
C THR A 84 -9.76 5.48 22.01
N VAL A 85 -9.95 5.44 20.70
CA VAL A 85 -11.30 5.34 20.08
C VAL A 85 -11.87 3.91 20.15
N LEU A 86 -11.02 2.90 19.99
CA LEU A 86 -11.41 1.48 20.03
C LEU A 86 -10.58 0.72 21.05
N SER A 87 -9.26 0.66 20.84
CA SER A 87 -8.32 0.05 21.77
C SER A 87 -6.92 0.67 21.62
N PRO A 88 -6.00 0.45 22.58
CA PRO A 88 -4.60 0.86 22.44
C PRO A 88 -3.93 0.26 21.19
N GLU A 89 -4.26 -0.98 20.84
CA GLU A 89 -3.72 -1.68 19.67
C GLU A 89 -4.20 -1.03 18.37
N PHE A 90 -5.47 -0.66 18.29
CA PHE A 90 -6.00 0.08 17.14
C PHE A 90 -5.38 1.48 17.02
N GLN A 91 -5.19 2.17 18.14
CA GLN A 91 -4.47 3.46 18.17
C GLN A 91 -3.04 3.30 17.61
N MET A 92 -2.34 2.22 18.00
CA MET A 92 -1.01 1.94 17.48
C MET A 92 -1.01 1.52 16.00
N LEU A 93 -1.99 0.75 15.53
CA LEU A 93 -2.14 0.45 14.09
C LEU A 93 -2.19 1.73 13.25
N VAL A 94 -3.08 2.65 13.63
CA VAL A 94 -3.25 3.95 12.96
C VAL A 94 -1.94 4.74 13.02
N SER A 95 -1.31 4.81 14.19
CA SER A 95 -0.07 5.55 14.38
C SER A 95 1.09 4.98 13.55
N ARG A 96 1.25 3.65 13.49
CA ARG A 96 2.32 2.98 12.71
C ARG A 96 2.15 3.19 11.22
N ALA A 97 0.92 3.06 10.70
CA ALA A 97 0.63 3.29 9.29
C ALA A 97 0.86 4.75 8.87
N LEU A 98 0.49 5.71 9.73
CA LEU A 98 0.83 7.12 9.55
C LEU A 98 2.35 7.31 9.56
N GLY A 99 3.05 6.78 10.56
CA GLY A 99 4.49 7.00 10.76
C GLY A 99 5.30 6.55 9.55
N ALA A 100 5.09 5.32 9.09
CA ALA A 100 5.77 4.82 7.90
C ALA A 100 5.47 5.67 6.65
N LYS A 101 4.23 6.15 6.47
CA LYS A 101 3.88 7.01 5.33
C LYS A 101 4.44 8.43 5.46
N GLU A 102 4.55 8.95 6.68
CA GLU A 102 5.19 10.25 6.96
C GLU A 102 6.68 10.22 6.62
N VAL A 103 7.38 9.10 6.88
CA VAL A 103 8.78 8.90 6.44
C VAL A 103 8.91 9.05 4.92
N ASN A 104 8.04 8.41 4.14
CA ASN A 104 8.02 8.59 2.69
C ASN A 104 7.80 10.06 2.30
N SER A 105 6.84 10.73 2.94
CA SER A 105 6.53 12.14 2.66
C SER A 105 7.67 13.10 3.05
N CYS A 106 8.55 12.67 3.96
CA CYS A 106 9.77 13.39 4.34
C CYS A 106 11.02 12.91 3.57
N MET A 107 10.85 12.18 2.45
CA MET A 107 11.93 11.64 1.61
C MET A 107 12.87 10.65 2.33
N GLY A 108 12.39 10.00 3.38
CA GLY A 108 13.09 8.91 4.04
C GLY A 108 13.01 7.59 3.28
N ARG A 109 13.76 6.59 3.75
CA ARG A 109 13.80 5.25 3.14
C ARG A 109 12.54 4.47 3.47
N VAL A 110 11.83 3.99 2.44
CA VAL A 110 10.65 3.13 2.58
C VAL A 110 10.68 1.98 1.56
N VAL A 111 9.82 0.98 1.75
CA VAL A 111 9.54 -0.07 0.77
C VAL A 111 8.24 0.26 0.05
N ALA A 112 8.24 0.25 -1.28
CA ALA A 112 7.03 0.40 -2.08
C ALA A 112 6.15 -0.86 -1.93
N ALA A 113 4.86 -0.68 -1.66
CA ALA A 113 3.97 -1.79 -1.31
C ALA A 113 2.49 -1.52 -1.66
N PRO A 114 2.08 -1.56 -2.94
CA PRO A 114 2.92 -1.77 -4.12
C PRO A 114 3.57 -0.47 -4.63
N THR A 115 3.07 0.69 -4.24
CA THR A 115 3.64 1.99 -4.59
C THR A 115 4.19 2.73 -3.37
N ALA A 116 5.00 3.76 -3.60
CA ALA A 116 5.48 4.66 -2.56
C ALA A 116 4.32 5.40 -1.85
N GLY A 117 3.23 5.69 -2.57
CA GLY A 117 2.02 6.34 -2.03
C GLY A 117 1.28 5.49 -1.00
N ALA A 118 1.38 4.17 -1.09
CA ALA A 118 0.75 3.18 -0.23
C ALA A 118 1.73 2.50 0.76
N SER A 119 2.97 2.99 0.85
CA SER A 119 4.08 2.39 1.60
C SER A 119 3.88 2.31 3.11
N GLY A 120 2.85 2.93 3.69
CA GLY A 120 2.55 2.85 5.12
C GLY A 120 1.67 1.68 5.53
N ILE A 121 0.94 1.07 4.59
CA ILE A 121 -0.12 0.09 4.91
C ILE A 121 0.48 -1.22 5.41
N LEU A 122 1.26 -1.92 4.58
CA LEU A 122 1.91 -3.19 4.94
C LEU A 122 2.82 -3.10 6.18
N PRO A 123 3.73 -2.11 6.32
CA PRO A 123 4.49 -1.96 7.56
C PRO A 123 3.60 -1.74 8.78
N GLY A 124 2.59 -0.87 8.67
CA GLY A 124 1.68 -0.58 9.78
C GLY A 124 0.88 -1.80 10.20
N THR A 125 0.34 -2.56 9.25
CA THR A 125 -0.48 -3.73 9.51
C THR A 125 0.34 -4.91 10.04
N LEU A 126 1.44 -5.27 9.37
CA LEU A 126 2.21 -6.47 9.71
C LEU A 126 3.02 -6.31 10.98
N THR A 127 3.60 -5.14 11.24
CA THR A 127 4.28 -4.88 12.53
C THR A 127 3.30 -4.95 13.69
N THR A 128 2.08 -4.42 13.51
CA THR A 128 1.03 -4.53 14.53
C THR A 128 0.58 -5.97 14.73
N LEU A 129 0.40 -6.71 13.63
CA LEU A 129 -0.04 -8.11 13.69
C LEU A 129 1.00 -8.97 14.40
N GLN A 130 2.28 -8.79 14.05
CA GLN A 130 3.39 -9.52 14.62
C GLN A 130 3.46 -9.33 16.14
N GLU A 131 3.39 -8.08 16.60
CA GLU A 131 3.44 -7.76 18.03
C GLU A 131 2.20 -8.29 18.78
N LEU A 132 1.01 -8.12 18.20
CA LEU A 132 -0.26 -8.52 18.83
C LEU A 132 -0.36 -10.03 19.04
N HIS A 133 0.14 -10.82 18.09
CA HIS A 133 0.01 -12.28 18.09
C HIS A 133 1.32 -13.03 18.40
N GLY A 134 2.42 -12.32 18.65
CA GLY A 134 3.73 -12.93 18.92
C GLY A 134 4.24 -13.80 17.78
N LEU A 135 4.02 -13.36 16.53
CA LEU A 135 4.39 -14.14 15.34
C LEU A 135 5.90 -14.09 15.08
N GLU A 136 6.47 -15.23 14.67
CA GLU A 136 7.85 -15.29 14.21
C GLU A 136 8.03 -14.54 12.88
N ASP A 137 9.22 -13.97 12.65
CA ASP A 137 9.55 -13.24 11.40
C ASP A 137 9.26 -14.10 10.16
N ARG A 138 9.54 -15.40 10.22
CA ARG A 138 9.29 -16.32 9.11
C ARG A 138 7.83 -16.29 8.67
N LYS A 139 6.88 -16.25 9.61
CA LYS A 139 5.46 -16.22 9.27
C LYS A 139 5.06 -14.92 8.57
N ILE A 140 5.66 -13.80 8.99
CA ILE A 140 5.46 -12.51 8.34
C ILE A 140 6.07 -12.50 6.92
N HIS A 141 7.25 -13.10 6.74
CA HIS A 141 7.88 -13.22 5.43
C HIS A 141 7.04 -14.06 4.45
N GLU A 142 6.44 -15.15 4.92
CA GLU A 142 5.46 -15.92 4.13
C GLU A 142 4.24 -15.06 3.78
N GLY A 143 3.71 -14.28 4.74
CA GLY A 143 2.63 -13.33 4.50
C GLY A 143 2.98 -12.26 3.45
N LEU A 144 4.23 -11.79 3.41
CA LEU A 144 4.72 -10.86 2.39
C LEU A 144 4.75 -11.48 0.99
N LEU A 145 5.09 -12.77 0.85
CA LEU A 145 4.98 -13.48 -0.42
C LEU A 145 3.52 -13.65 -0.85
N VAL A 146 2.61 -13.96 0.08
CA VAL A 146 1.17 -14.00 -0.22
C VAL A 146 0.67 -12.62 -0.69
N ALA A 147 1.08 -11.54 -0.01
CA ALA A 147 0.80 -10.17 -0.45
C ALA A 147 1.36 -9.88 -1.86
N ALA A 148 2.56 -10.38 -2.19
CA ALA A 148 3.13 -10.22 -3.53
C ALA A 148 2.32 -10.97 -4.60
N GLY A 149 1.90 -12.21 -4.33
CA GLY A 149 1.02 -12.97 -5.23
C GLY A 149 -0.32 -12.27 -5.49
N ILE A 150 -0.92 -11.69 -4.44
CA ILE A 150 -2.13 -10.85 -4.56
C ILE A 150 -1.87 -9.65 -5.48
N ALA A 151 -0.74 -8.97 -5.29
CA ALA A 151 -0.38 -7.81 -6.11
C ALA A 151 -0.17 -8.17 -7.58
N LEU A 152 0.48 -9.30 -7.88
CA LEU A 152 0.70 -9.77 -9.25
C LEU A 152 -0.62 -10.00 -9.99
N ILE A 153 -1.60 -10.64 -9.34
CA ILE A 153 -2.91 -10.87 -9.96
C ILE A 153 -3.65 -9.54 -10.17
N ILE A 154 -3.59 -8.62 -9.20
CA ILE A 154 -4.20 -7.29 -9.36
C ILE A 154 -3.54 -6.51 -10.50
N GLU A 155 -2.21 -6.51 -10.60
CA GLU A 155 -1.47 -5.82 -11.67
C GLU A 155 -1.79 -6.39 -13.06
N GLN A 156 -2.03 -7.69 -13.14
CA GLN A 156 -2.33 -8.35 -14.41
C GLN A 156 -3.73 -8.03 -14.94
N ASN A 157 -4.69 -7.78 -14.05
CA ASN A 157 -6.12 -7.62 -14.39
C ASN A 157 -6.66 -6.19 -14.17
N ALA A 158 -5.92 -5.37 -13.42
CA ALA A 158 -6.20 -3.99 -13.13
C ALA A 158 -4.87 -3.21 -13.09
N SER A 159 -4.91 -1.93 -12.75
CA SER A 159 -3.69 -1.16 -12.52
C SER A 159 -3.32 -1.14 -11.04
N LEU A 160 -2.02 -1.02 -10.75
CA LEU A 160 -1.52 -0.65 -9.43
C LEU A 160 -1.21 0.86 -9.32
N ALA A 161 -1.36 1.64 -10.39
CA ALA A 161 -0.95 3.04 -10.44
C ALA A 161 -2.12 4.01 -10.21
N GLY A 162 -1.89 5.01 -9.35
CA GLY A 162 -2.89 6.04 -8.99
C GLY A 162 -3.34 6.86 -10.19
N ALA A 163 -2.37 7.22 -11.04
CA ALA A 163 -2.58 7.92 -12.30
C ALA A 163 -3.43 7.16 -13.34
N VAL A 164 -3.59 5.83 -13.19
CA VAL A 164 -4.36 5.00 -14.12
C VAL A 164 -5.72 4.62 -13.54
N GLY A 165 -5.73 4.04 -12.34
CA GLY A 165 -6.92 3.46 -11.73
C GLY A 165 -7.50 4.23 -10.55
N GLY A 166 -6.94 5.41 -10.22
CA GLY A 166 -7.26 6.12 -8.98
C GLY A 166 -6.58 5.49 -7.76
N CYS A 167 -6.81 6.03 -6.57
CA CYS A 167 -6.12 5.57 -5.37
C CYS A 167 -6.62 4.20 -4.89
N GLN A 168 -7.75 3.71 -5.41
CA GLN A 168 -8.15 2.31 -5.28
C GLN A 168 -7.10 1.35 -5.86
N ALA A 169 -6.39 1.74 -6.93
CA ALA A 169 -5.35 0.94 -7.56
C ALA A 169 -4.08 0.86 -6.70
N GLU A 170 -3.77 1.90 -5.93
CA GLU A 170 -2.59 1.93 -5.07
C GLU A 170 -2.91 1.50 -3.64
N THR A 171 -3.68 2.33 -2.93
CA THR A 171 -4.03 2.17 -1.52
C THR A 171 -5.02 1.03 -1.36
N GLY A 172 -5.96 0.85 -2.30
CA GLY A 172 -6.90 -0.29 -2.27
C GLY A 172 -6.19 -1.62 -2.46
N SER A 173 -5.30 -1.72 -3.45
CA SER A 173 -4.48 -2.91 -3.67
C SER A 173 -3.57 -3.20 -2.48
N ALA A 174 -2.89 -2.21 -1.91
CA ALA A 174 -2.08 -2.37 -0.70
C ALA A 174 -2.89 -2.87 0.51
N ALA A 175 -4.11 -2.34 0.69
CA ALA A 175 -5.03 -2.83 1.72
C ALA A 175 -5.42 -4.28 1.49
N ALA A 176 -5.71 -4.66 0.23
CA ALA A 176 -6.09 -6.03 -0.13
C ALA A 176 -4.91 -7.01 0.07
N MET A 177 -3.69 -6.61 -0.32
CA MET A 177 -2.45 -7.32 -0.03
C MET A 177 -2.29 -7.56 1.48
N ALA A 178 -2.45 -6.50 2.29
CA ALA A 178 -2.37 -6.60 3.73
C ALA A 178 -3.45 -7.51 4.33
N ALA A 179 -4.70 -7.40 3.85
CA ALA A 179 -5.81 -8.22 4.34
C ALA A 179 -5.57 -9.71 4.12
N GLY A 180 -5.08 -10.09 2.93
CA GLY A 180 -4.73 -11.48 2.62
C GLY A 180 -3.54 -11.98 3.45
N ALA A 181 -2.50 -11.17 3.61
CA ALA A 181 -1.35 -11.49 4.45
C ALA A 181 -1.74 -11.68 5.92
N ILE A 182 -2.61 -10.81 6.47
CA ILE A 182 -3.10 -10.94 7.85
C ILE A 182 -3.81 -12.28 8.05
N VAL A 183 -4.78 -12.62 7.18
CA VAL A 183 -5.53 -13.87 7.30
C VAL A 183 -4.60 -15.09 7.18
N TYR A 184 -3.66 -15.06 6.23
CA TYR A 184 -2.67 -16.12 6.08
C TYR A 184 -1.80 -16.30 7.32
N CYS A 185 -1.29 -15.19 7.88
CA CYS A 185 -0.46 -15.18 9.08
C CYS A 185 -1.19 -15.75 10.31
N LEU A 186 -2.51 -15.55 10.39
CA LEU A 186 -3.36 -16.07 11.45
C LEU A 186 -3.89 -17.48 11.19
N GLY A 187 -3.42 -18.16 10.13
CA GLY A 187 -3.77 -19.55 9.85
C GLY A 187 -5.13 -19.74 9.17
N GLY A 188 -5.68 -18.69 8.56
CA GLY A 188 -6.88 -18.81 7.73
C GLY A 188 -6.64 -19.69 6.50
N ASN A 189 -7.69 -20.36 6.03
CA ASN A 189 -7.63 -21.17 4.82
C ASN A 189 -7.63 -20.29 3.55
N VAL A 190 -7.39 -20.90 2.38
CA VAL A 190 -7.30 -20.18 1.09
C VAL A 190 -8.57 -19.36 0.81
N GLU A 191 -9.75 -19.94 1.02
CA GLU A 191 -11.04 -19.28 0.84
C GLU A 191 -11.14 -18.01 1.70
N GLN A 192 -10.72 -18.07 2.96
CA GLN A 192 -10.71 -16.92 3.88
C GLN A 192 -9.71 -15.84 3.43
N VAL A 193 -8.52 -16.22 2.97
CA VAL A 193 -7.53 -15.26 2.46
C VAL A 193 -8.13 -14.50 1.27
N PHE A 194 -8.72 -15.21 0.30
CA PHE A 194 -9.27 -14.60 -0.91
C PHE A 194 -10.57 -13.83 -0.62
N THR A 195 -11.35 -14.27 0.36
CA THR A 195 -12.52 -13.52 0.87
C THR A 195 -12.09 -12.18 1.49
N ALA A 196 -11.00 -12.14 2.27
CA ALA A 196 -10.51 -10.89 2.84
C ALA A 196 -10.05 -9.90 1.76
N VAL A 197 -9.40 -10.40 0.71
CA VAL A 197 -9.02 -9.61 -0.47
C VAL A 197 -10.28 -9.05 -1.16
N ALA A 198 -11.28 -9.91 -1.42
CA ALA A 198 -12.53 -9.51 -2.07
C ALA A 198 -13.28 -8.42 -1.28
N ILE A 199 -13.47 -8.61 0.02
CA ILE A 199 -14.14 -7.64 0.90
C ILE A 199 -13.38 -6.31 0.90
N THR A 200 -12.05 -6.36 0.98
CA THR A 200 -11.22 -5.15 0.97
C THR A 200 -11.36 -4.37 -0.33
N ILE A 201 -11.34 -5.06 -1.47
CA ILE A 201 -11.54 -4.42 -2.78
C ILE A 201 -12.92 -3.74 -2.82
N GLN A 202 -13.98 -4.43 -2.40
CA GLN A 202 -15.34 -3.87 -2.35
C GLN A 202 -15.41 -2.58 -1.53
N CYS A 203 -14.71 -2.51 -0.39
CA CYS A 203 -14.65 -1.31 0.45
C CYS A 203 -13.83 -0.16 -0.17
N MET A 204 -12.96 -0.45 -1.15
CA MET A 204 -12.02 0.51 -1.74
C MET A 204 -12.43 0.98 -3.15
N LEU A 205 -13.44 0.36 -3.77
CA LEU A 205 -13.92 0.72 -5.11
C LEU A 205 -14.32 2.21 -5.20
N GLY A 206 -13.90 2.85 -6.29
CA GLY A 206 -14.19 4.25 -6.60
C GLY A 206 -13.29 5.28 -5.91
N LEU A 207 -12.28 4.85 -5.13
CA LEU A 207 -11.39 5.79 -4.45
C LEU A 207 -10.51 6.55 -5.46
N VAL A 208 -10.82 7.83 -5.67
CA VAL A 208 -10.09 8.73 -6.58
C VAL A 208 -8.67 9.05 -6.12
N CYS A 209 -7.74 9.36 -7.03
CA CYS A 209 -6.42 9.90 -6.69
C CYS A 209 -6.37 11.38 -7.08
N ASP A 210 -6.30 12.29 -6.13
CA ASP A 210 -6.20 13.73 -6.44
C ASP A 210 -5.53 14.47 -5.27
N PRO A 211 -4.19 14.31 -5.13
CA PRO A 211 -3.45 14.85 -4.02
C PRO A 211 -3.29 16.38 -4.09
N VAL A 212 -3.28 17.02 -2.92
CA VAL A 212 -3.08 18.47 -2.80
C VAL A 212 -1.70 18.85 -3.34
N ALA A 213 -1.67 19.84 -4.23
CA ALA A 213 -0.46 20.31 -4.91
C ALA A 213 0.33 19.20 -5.67
N GLY A 214 -0.33 18.08 -6.01
CA GLY A 214 0.35 16.94 -6.64
C GLY A 214 1.28 16.17 -5.70
N LEU A 215 1.31 16.49 -4.40
CA LEU A 215 2.24 15.90 -3.45
C LEU A 215 1.67 14.65 -2.78
N VAL A 216 2.50 13.64 -2.59
CA VAL A 216 2.15 12.37 -1.93
C VAL A 216 2.06 12.52 -0.41
N GLU A 217 1.26 13.49 0.06
CA GLU A 217 1.09 13.90 1.45
C GLU A 217 -0.39 13.89 1.82
N VAL A 218 -1.20 14.79 1.23
CA VAL A 218 -2.63 14.93 1.53
C VAL A 218 -3.46 14.52 0.32
N PRO A 219 -4.40 13.57 0.43
CA PRO A 219 -4.79 12.79 1.61
C PRO A 219 -4.01 11.48 1.80
N CYS A 220 -2.90 11.27 1.08
CA CYS A 220 -2.17 10.00 1.03
C CYS A 220 -1.81 9.45 2.42
N ILE A 221 -1.36 10.29 3.35
CA ILE A 221 -0.98 9.90 4.72
C ILE A 221 -2.16 9.29 5.47
N VAL A 222 -3.28 10.02 5.55
CA VAL A 222 -4.46 9.52 6.28
C VAL A 222 -5.12 8.33 5.58
N ARG A 223 -5.00 8.23 4.26
CA ARG A 223 -5.48 7.06 3.50
C ARG A 223 -4.74 5.78 3.87
N ASN A 224 -3.44 5.84 4.15
CA ASN A 224 -2.68 4.65 4.59
C ASN A 224 -3.21 4.13 5.93
N ALA A 225 -3.54 5.03 6.86
CA ALA A 225 -4.11 4.65 8.16
C ALA A 225 -5.52 4.06 8.03
N SER A 226 -6.39 4.70 7.24
CA SER A 226 -7.75 4.19 6.98
C SER A 226 -7.73 2.84 6.27
N ALA A 227 -6.84 2.67 5.29
CA ALA A 227 -6.68 1.43 4.55
C ALA A 227 -6.15 0.29 5.44
N ALA A 228 -5.24 0.58 6.38
CA ALA A 228 -4.81 -0.39 7.37
C ALA A 228 -5.97 -0.87 8.27
N ALA A 229 -6.86 0.04 8.68
CA ALA A 229 -8.07 -0.31 9.43
C ALA A 229 -9.06 -1.15 8.60
N ILE A 230 -9.26 -0.79 7.33
CA ILE A 230 -10.10 -1.57 6.40
C ILE A 230 -9.54 -2.98 6.24
N ALA A 231 -8.22 -3.12 6.05
CA ALA A 231 -7.57 -4.43 5.93
C ALA A 231 -7.84 -5.32 7.15
N TYR A 232 -7.66 -4.81 8.37
CA TYR A 232 -7.97 -5.55 9.60
C TYR A 232 -9.45 -5.92 9.70
N SER A 233 -10.35 -4.99 9.35
CA SER A 233 -11.80 -5.25 9.38
C SER A 233 -12.20 -6.35 8.39
N SER A 234 -11.67 -6.31 7.17
CA SER A 234 -11.90 -7.33 6.14
C SER A 234 -11.33 -8.69 6.54
N SER A 235 -10.13 -8.72 7.12
CA SER A 235 -9.53 -9.94 7.64
C SER A 235 -10.38 -10.55 8.76
N GLN A 236 -10.91 -9.73 9.67
CA GLN A 236 -11.78 -10.20 10.75
C GLN A 236 -13.08 -10.78 10.21
N LEU A 237 -13.70 -10.15 9.21
CA LEU A 237 -14.90 -10.65 8.55
C LEU A 237 -14.64 -12.00 7.88
N ALA A 238 -13.55 -12.12 7.14
CA ALA A 238 -13.20 -13.35 6.45
C ALA A 238 -12.88 -14.51 7.41
N ILE A 239 -12.10 -14.25 8.47
CA ILE A 239 -11.82 -15.26 9.52
C ILE A 239 -13.11 -15.72 10.21
N ALA A 240 -14.06 -14.81 10.42
CA ALA A 240 -15.37 -15.14 10.99
C ALA A 240 -16.30 -15.92 10.04
N GLY A 241 -15.89 -16.16 8.79
CA GLY A 241 -16.68 -16.89 7.80
C GLY A 241 -17.75 -16.05 7.10
N VAL A 242 -17.62 -14.71 7.13
CA VAL A 242 -18.50 -13.83 6.34
C VAL A 242 -18.14 -13.95 4.87
N ASN A 243 -19.06 -14.44 4.06
CA ASN A 243 -18.86 -14.61 2.62
C ASN A 243 -18.92 -13.25 1.89
N ALA A 244 -17.98 -13.01 0.97
CA ALA A 244 -17.93 -11.81 0.14
C ALA A 244 -19.08 -11.70 -0.89
N VAL A 245 -19.85 -12.77 -1.11
CA VAL A 245 -20.90 -12.99 -2.12
C VAL A 245 -20.39 -12.92 -3.57
N ILE A 246 -19.55 -11.94 -3.88
CA ILE A 246 -18.87 -11.75 -5.16
C ILE A 246 -17.48 -12.39 -5.09
N PRO A 247 -17.13 -13.28 -6.04
CA PRO A 247 -15.80 -13.87 -6.12
C PRO A 247 -14.69 -12.82 -6.28
N VAL A 248 -13.53 -13.08 -5.68
CA VAL A 248 -12.39 -12.14 -5.67
C VAL A 248 -11.95 -11.69 -7.08
N ASP A 249 -11.94 -12.61 -8.06
CA ASP A 249 -11.58 -12.29 -9.45
C ASP A 249 -12.54 -11.26 -10.06
N GLN A 250 -13.84 -11.35 -9.75
CA GLN A 250 -14.82 -10.38 -10.21
C GLN A 250 -14.68 -9.04 -9.50
N CYS A 251 -14.27 -9.03 -8.22
CA CYS A 251 -13.92 -7.79 -7.53
C CYS A 251 -12.72 -7.09 -8.18
N VAL A 252 -11.68 -7.84 -8.58
CA VAL A 252 -10.52 -7.28 -9.29
C VAL A 252 -10.90 -6.77 -10.68
N ALA A 253 -11.74 -7.50 -11.42
CA ALA A 253 -12.25 -7.03 -12.70
C ALA A 253 -13.04 -5.71 -12.54
N ALA A 254 -13.89 -5.60 -11.51
CA ALA A 254 -14.60 -4.37 -11.20
C ALA A 254 -13.65 -3.23 -10.79
N LEU A 255 -12.58 -3.52 -10.06
CA LEU A 255 -11.52 -2.55 -9.74
C LEU A 255 -10.90 -1.96 -11.01
N GLY A 256 -10.59 -2.82 -11.99
CA GLY A 256 -10.09 -2.43 -13.31
C GLY A 256 -11.09 -1.57 -14.08
N GLU A 257 -12.33 -2.05 -14.24
CA GLU A 257 -13.42 -1.35 -14.95
C GLU A 257 -13.70 0.05 -14.38
N VAL A 258 -13.82 0.17 -13.05
CA VAL A 258 -14.03 1.45 -12.37
C VAL A 258 -12.82 2.36 -12.58
N GLY A 259 -11.61 1.80 -12.54
CA GLY A 259 -10.38 2.52 -12.79
C GLY A 259 -10.35 3.11 -14.20
N GLU A 260 -10.65 2.31 -15.22
CA GLU A 260 -10.70 2.75 -16.62
C GLU A 260 -11.75 3.85 -16.84
N SER A 261 -12.94 3.66 -16.26
CA SER A 261 -14.09 4.57 -16.40
C SER A 261 -13.93 5.89 -15.63
N MET A 262 -12.98 5.98 -14.69
CA MET A 262 -12.78 7.18 -13.88
C MET A 262 -12.30 8.37 -14.73
N GLU A 263 -12.92 9.54 -14.55
CA GLU A 263 -12.53 10.75 -15.27
C GLU A 263 -11.07 11.14 -14.97
N ARG A 264 -10.35 11.62 -15.99
CA ARG A 264 -8.93 12.00 -15.88
C ARG A 264 -8.64 13.03 -14.77
N LYS A 265 -9.57 13.95 -14.50
CA LYS A 265 -9.42 14.96 -13.43
C LYS A 265 -9.37 14.36 -12.01
N TYR A 266 -9.73 13.08 -11.87
CA TYR A 266 -9.71 12.32 -10.61
C TYR A 266 -8.59 11.25 -10.56
N LYS A 267 -7.65 11.30 -11.53
CA LYS A 267 -6.51 10.37 -11.69
C LYS A 267 -5.16 11.10 -11.59
N GLU A 268 -4.82 11.52 -10.37
CA GLU A 268 -3.52 12.07 -9.98
C GLU A 268 -3.08 13.31 -10.78
N THR A 269 -4.05 14.07 -11.32
CA THR A 269 -3.77 15.27 -12.13
C THR A 269 -3.75 16.56 -11.31
N ALA A 270 -4.18 16.53 -10.04
CA ALA A 270 -4.38 17.72 -9.21
C ALA A 270 -5.37 18.75 -9.82
N LEU A 271 -6.27 18.29 -10.71
CA LEU A 271 -7.25 19.14 -11.40
C LEU A 271 -8.65 19.03 -10.80
N GLY A 272 -8.95 18.00 -10.02
CA GLY A 272 -10.28 17.68 -9.52
C GLY A 272 -10.39 17.71 -8.00
N GLY A 273 -11.26 16.85 -7.46
CA GLY A 273 -11.28 16.41 -6.07
C GLY A 273 -10.83 17.39 -4.97
N LEU A 274 -9.97 16.88 -4.08
CA LEU A 274 -9.43 17.66 -2.96
C LEU A 274 -8.45 18.73 -3.45
N ALA A 275 -7.69 18.45 -4.51
CA ALA A 275 -6.65 19.34 -5.02
C ALA A 275 -7.21 20.66 -5.56
N ASN A 276 -8.46 20.66 -6.03
CA ASN A 276 -9.13 21.84 -6.58
C ASN A 276 -9.97 22.61 -5.55
N THR A 277 -9.93 22.25 -4.27
CA THR A 277 -10.61 23.04 -3.22
C THR A 277 -9.90 24.39 -3.00
N PRO A 278 -10.60 25.45 -2.52
CA PRO A 278 -9.98 26.76 -2.33
C PRO A 278 -8.71 26.71 -1.47
N ARG A 279 -8.74 25.95 -0.37
CA ARG A 279 -7.58 25.79 0.51
C ARG A 279 -6.43 25.03 -0.15
N ALA A 280 -6.72 23.99 -0.94
CA ALA A 280 -5.69 23.25 -1.65
C ALA A 280 -4.99 24.11 -2.71
N ARG A 281 -5.74 24.96 -3.43
CA ARG A 281 -5.18 25.92 -4.40
C ARG A 281 -4.32 27.01 -3.74
N GLU A 282 -4.64 27.44 -2.53
CA GLU A 282 -3.76 28.33 -1.75
C GLU A 282 -2.44 27.65 -1.39
N ILE A 283 -2.51 26.40 -0.93
CA ILE A 283 -1.32 25.60 -0.58
C ILE A 283 -0.47 25.36 -1.83
N GLU A 284 -1.08 24.97 -2.95
CA GLU A 284 -0.39 24.75 -4.23
C GLU A 284 0.43 25.96 -4.65
N LYS A 285 -0.13 27.18 -4.57
CA LYS A 285 0.61 28.42 -4.88
C LYS A 285 1.81 28.62 -3.96
N PHE A 286 1.66 28.35 -2.67
CA PHE A 286 2.75 28.50 -1.71
C PHE A 286 3.88 27.48 -1.92
N VAL A 287 3.53 26.25 -2.30
CA VAL A 287 4.49 25.14 -2.39
C VAL A 287 5.16 25.05 -3.77
N LEU A 288 4.45 25.36 -4.85
CA LEU A 288 4.97 25.23 -6.23
C LEU A 288 5.54 26.53 -6.81
N VAL A 289 5.09 27.69 -6.34
CA VAL A 289 5.63 28.99 -6.80
C VAL A 289 6.76 29.41 -5.85
N GLN A 290 7.90 28.77 -6.00
CA GLN A 290 9.19 29.38 -5.64
C GLN A 290 9.77 29.93 -6.93
N ASP A 291 10.17 31.20 -6.93
CA ASP A 291 10.80 31.84 -8.10
C ASP A 291 11.99 30.98 -8.55
N VAL A 292 11.81 30.25 -9.65
CA VAL A 292 12.92 29.59 -10.33
C VAL A 292 13.68 30.71 -11.01
N GLU A 293 14.79 31.15 -10.40
CA GLU A 293 15.82 31.87 -11.16
C GLU A 293 16.28 30.93 -12.27
N ILE A 294 15.73 31.13 -13.47
CA ILE A 294 16.23 30.49 -14.67
C ILE A 294 17.65 31.05 -14.83
N LEU A 295 18.65 30.23 -14.50
CA LEU A 295 20.02 30.55 -14.82
C LEU A 295 20.07 30.78 -16.34
N PRO A 296 20.63 31.91 -16.82
CA PRO A 296 20.79 32.12 -18.24
C PRO A 296 21.57 30.93 -18.81
N ASP A 297 21.10 30.39 -19.93
CA ASP A 297 21.88 29.42 -20.70
C ASP A 297 23.26 30.04 -20.92
N GLU A 298 24.33 29.26 -20.70
CA GLU A 298 25.67 29.69 -21.07
C GLU A 298 25.66 29.92 -22.58
N ASP A 299 25.50 31.19 -22.98
CA ASP A 299 25.67 31.62 -24.36
C ASP A 299 27.02 31.06 -24.84
N GLU A 300 26.98 30.23 -25.89
CA GLU A 300 28.13 29.82 -26.66
C GLU A 300 28.78 31.04 -27.32
N ASN A 301 29.43 31.89 -26.52
CA ASN A 301 30.51 32.74 -26.98
C ASN A 301 31.75 31.86 -27.17
N SER A 302 31.68 31.00 -28.18
CA SER A 302 32.86 30.63 -28.96
C SER A 302 32.91 31.56 -30.17
N GLU A 303 33.21 32.83 -29.91
CA GLU A 303 33.73 33.72 -30.94
C GLU A 303 34.98 33.06 -31.52
N GLY A 304 34.85 32.55 -32.75
CA GLY A 304 35.99 32.23 -33.57
C GLY A 304 36.67 33.52 -33.99
N VAL A 305 37.87 33.78 -33.46
CA VAL A 305 39.06 34.29 -34.17
C VAL A 305 40.31 33.76 -33.48
#